data_AF-A0A7X3HD31-F1
#
_entry.id   AF-A0A7X3HD31-F1
#
_cell.length_a   1.000
_cell.length_b   1.000
_cell.length_c   1.000
_cell.angle_alpha   90.00
_cell.angle_beta   90.00
_cell.angle_gamma   90.00
#
_symmetry.space_group_name_H-M   'P 1'
#
loop_
_entity.id
_entity.type
_entity.pdbx_description
1 polymer ?
#
loop_
_entity_poly.entity_id
_entity_poly.type
_entity_poly.pdbx_seq_one_letter_code
_entity_poly.pdbx_strand_id
1 'polypeptide(L)'
;MGLLSSRRRGALRMAAQFVAPYRGRVIGALLALLFTAGITLSMGQGIRLLVDRGLATQSPEALNHSILFFFALVVALAVGTFTRFYLVSWVGERFVADIRMRVFNHLIELHPGFFESNRASEIQSRLTADTTLLQSVIGSSLSLALRNGIMLVGGIVLLFITNPKLTGIVVVALPLVVAPILLFGRRVRSLSRQSQDRIADVGSYVGETLGQIKTVQAYNHQAQDRLRFGHTVEGAFDTARKRIAQRAWLITVVIVLVLGAVGVML
;
A
#
# COMPACT_ATOMS: atom_id res chain seq x y z
N MET A 1 -24.60 11.53 1.12
CA MET A 1 -24.67 10.26 0.36
C MET A 1 -24.33 10.58 -1.10
N GLY A 2 -23.08 10.36 -1.53
CA GLY A 2 -22.62 10.78 -2.87
C GLY A 2 -21.09 10.94 -2.98
N LEU A 3 -20.32 10.00 -2.44
CA LEU A 3 -18.84 10.09 -2.39
C LEU A 3 -18.14 9.72 -3.71
N LEU A 4 -18.87 9.43 -4.79
CA LEU A 4 -18.33 8.93 -6.06
C LEU A 4 -18.88 9.68 -7.27
N SER A 5 -17.99 10.27 -8.09
CA SER A 5 -18.33 10.91 -9.37
C SER A 5 -19.04 9.93 -10.31
N SER A 6 -19.87 10.43 -11.23
CA SER A 6 -20.64 9.63 -12.20
C SER A 6 -19.77 8.63 -12.98
N ARG A 7 -18.57 9.03 -13.40
CA ARG A 7 -17.59 8.16 -14.07
C ARG A 7 -17.11 6.99 -13.19
N ARG A 8 -16.85 7.22 -11.89
CA ARG A 8 -16.44 6.16 -10.96
C ARG A 8 -17.54 5.12 -10.74
N ARG A 9 -18.80 5.56 -10.68
CA ARG A 9 -19.95 4.67 -10.58
C ARG A 9 -20.10 3.78 -11.83
N GLY A 10 -19.86 4.33 -13.02
CA GLY A 10 -19.84 3.58 -14.27
C GLY A 10 -18.77 2.48 -14.29
N ALA A 11 -17.54 2.81 -13.90
CA ALA A 11 -16.44 1.85 -13.84
C ALA A 11 -16.70 0.71 -12.83
N LEU A 12 -17.22 1.03 -11.63
CA LEU A 12 -17.57 0.02 -10.63
C LEU A 12 -18.70 -0.89 -11.11
N ARG A 13 -19.71 -0.34 -11.79
CA ARG A 13 -20.81 -1.14 -12.35
C ARG A 13 -20.32 -2.09 -13.44
N MET A 14 -19.42 -1.62 -14.30
CA MET A 14 -18.78 -2.46 -15.33
C MET A 14 -17.96 -3.58 -14.68
N ALA A 15 -17.12 -3.27 -13.69
CA ALA A 15 -16.36 -4.29 -12.96
C ALA A 15 -17.30 -5.31 -12.28
N ALA A 16 -18.38 -4.84 -11.65
CA ALA A 16 -19.37 -5.72 -11.04
C ALA A 16 -20.08 -6.64 -12.04
N GLN A 17 -20.30 -6.20 -13.28
CA GLN A 17 -20.88 -7.04 -14.34
C GLN A 17 -19.93 -8.17 -14.76
N PHE A 18 -18.63 -7.89 -14.91
CA PHE A 18 -17.64 -8.92 -15.24
C PHE A 18 -17.35 -9.88 -14.08
N VAL A 19 -17.51 -9.44 -12.83
CA VAL A 19 -17.36 -10.31 -11.64
C VAL A 19 -18.64 -11.09 -11.32
N ALA A 20 -19.82 -10.63 -11.77
CA ALA A 20 -21.12 -11.24 -11.45
C ALA A 20 -21.24 -12.75 -11.75
N PRO A 21 -20.67 -13.30 -12.84
CA PRO A 21 -20.69 -14.75 -13.10
C PRO A 21 -19.94 -15.56 -12.05
N TYR A 22 -19.01 -14.94 -11.30
CA TYR A 22 -18.12 -15.61 -10.35
C TYR A 22 -18.46 -15.33 -8.89
N ARG A 23 -19.69 -14.88 -8.60
CA ARG A 23 -20.17 -14.55 -7.24
C ARG A 23 -19.93 -15.64 -6.21
N GLY A 24 -20.09 -16.91 -6.57
CA GLY A 24 -19.84 -18.03 -5.65
C GLY A 24 -18.40 -18.07 -5.13
N ARG A 25 -17.41 -17.86 -6.02
CA ARG A 25 -15.99 -17.79 -5.63
C ARG A 25 -15.67 -16.55 -4.81
N VAL A 26 -16.30 -15.41 -5.13
CA VAL A 26 -16.17 -14.18 -4.34
C VAL A 26 -16.72 -14.38 -2.92
N ILE A 27 -17.90 -14.99 -2.78
CA ILE A 27 -18.48 -15.31 -1.47
C ILE A 27 -17.58 -16.28 -0.71
N GLY A 28 -17.06 -17.34 -1.36
CA GLY A 28 -16.10 -18.25 -0.75
C GLY A 28 -14.84 -17.55 -0.26
N ALA A 29 -14.30 -16.61 -1.04
CA ALA A 29 -13.15 -15.80 -0.65
C ALA A 29 -13.47 -14.88 0.54
N LEU A 30 -14.67 -14.30 0.59
CA LEU A 30 -15.11 -13.46 1.71
C LEU A 30 -15.30 -14.28 2.99
N LEU A 31 -15.88 -15.48 2.90
CA LEU A 31 -16.02 -16.39 4.03
C LEU A 31 -14.64 -16.83 4.55
N ALA A 32 -13.72 -17.21 3.67
CA ALA A 32 -12.35 -17.55 4.04
C ALA A 32 -11.60 -16.36 4.66
N LEU A 33 -11.89 -15.13 4.20
CA LEU A 33 -11.36 -13.91 4.79
C LEU A 33 -11.90 -13.69 6.21
N LEU A 34 -13.21 -13.79 6.41
CA LEU A 34 -13.83 -13.63 7.74
C LEU A 34 -13.33 -14.69 8.71
N PHE A 35 -13.20 -15.93 8.25
CA PHE A 35 -12.66 -17.04 9.03
C PHE A 35 -11.21 -16.78 9.47
N THR A 36 -10.32 -16.43 8.54
CA THR A 36 -8.92 -16.14 8.87
C THR A 36 -8.76 -14.90 9.73
N ALA A 37 -9.58 -13.86 9.52
CA ALA A 37 -9.63 -12.68 10.39
C ALA A 37 -10.06 -13.05 11.81
N GLY A 38 -11.10 -13.89 11.95
CA GLY A 38 -11.55 -14.41 13.24
C GLY A 38 -10.45 -15.13 14.01
N ILE A 39 -9.75 -16.07 13.36
CA ILE A 39 -8.61 -16.79 13.96
C ILE A 39 -7.49 -15.84 14.36
N THR A 40 -7.14 -14.89 13.49
CA THR A 40 -6.04 -13.94 13.75
C THR A 40 -6.37 -13.05 14.94
N LEU A 41 -7.61 -12.55 15.04
CA LEU A 41 -8.06 -11.72 16.15
C LEU A 41 -8.17 -12.52 17.46
N SER A 42 -8.62 -13.79 17.39
CA SER A 42 -8.69 -14.65 18.58
C SER A 42 -7.31 -15.02 19.10
N MET A 43 -6.27 -15.04 18.26
CA MET A 43 -4.90 -15.35 18.67
C MET A 43 -4.39 -14.38 19.75
N GLY A 44 -4.73 -13.08 19.66
CA GLY A 44 -4.38 -12.10 20.69
C GLY A 44 -5.03 -12.40 22.05
N GLN A 45 -6.29 -12.84 22.06
CA GLN A 45 -6.97 -13.31 23.28
C GLN A 45 -6.42 -14.66 23.76
N GLY A 46 -6.03 -15.53 22.83
CA GLY A 46 -5.42 -16.83 23.14
C GLY A 46 -4.11 -16.68 23.90
N ILE A 47 -3.25 -15.74 23.48
CA ILE A 47 -2.01 -15.41 24.20
C ILE A 47 -2.33 -14.87 25.60
N ARG A 48 -3.29 -13.96 25.72
CA ARG A 48 -3.73 -13.46 27.03
C ARG A 48 -4.17 -14.59 27.96
N LEU A 49 -5.03 -15.49 27.49
CA LEU A 49 -5.53 -16.61 28.29
C LEU A 49 -4.40 -17.59 28.67
N LEU A 50 -3.44 -17.82 27.76
CA LEU A 50 -2.27 -18.66 28.01
C LEU A 50 -1.32 -18.04 29.05
N VAL A 51 -1.12 -16.72 29.03
CA VAL A 51 -0.31 -16.01 30.03
C VAL A 51 -1.03 -15.96 31.38
N ASP A 52 -2.30 -15.54 31.39
CA ASP A 52 -3.09 -15.33 32.61
C ASP A 52 -3.42 -16.66 33.33
N ARG A 53 -3.65 -17.75 32.58
CA ARG A 53 -4.04 -19.06 33.14
C ARG A 53 -2.98 -20.14 32.96
N GLY A 54 -2.32 -20.20 31.81
CA GLY A 54 -1.39 -21.29 31.47
C GLY A 54 -0.08 -21.27 32.27
N LEU A 55 0.39 -20.09 32.68
CA LEU A 55 1.54 -19.99 33.60
C LEU A 55 1.20 -20.37 35.04
N ALA A 56 -0.09 -20.42 35.40
CA ALA A 56 -0.54 -20.71 36.75
C ALA A 56 -0.80 -22.21 37.03
N THR A 57 -1.06 -23.05 36.01
CA THR A 57 -1.59 -24.41 36.23
C THR A 57 -0.59 -25.57 36.14
N GLN A 58 0.69 -25.36 35.82
CA GLN A 58 1.81 -26.34 35.87
C GLN A 58 1.50 -27.83 35.59
N SER A 59 0.55 -28.18 34.70
CA SER A 59 0.21 -29.57 34.38
C SER A 59 0.67 -29.93 32.96
N PRO A 60 1.52 -30.97 32.79
CA PRO A 60 2.03 -31.39 31.48
C PRO A 60 0.94 -31.77 30.46
N GLU A 61 -0.20 -32.32 30.91
CA GLU A 61 -1.31 -32.68 30.02
C GLU A 61 -2.05 -31.45 29.46
N ALA A 62 -2.25 -30.41 30.27
CA ALA A 62 -2.88 -29.17 29.80
C ALA A 62 -1.98 -28.43 28.79
N LEU A 63 -0.66 -28.56 28.94
CA LEU A 63 0.31 -28.05 27.99
C LEU A 63 0.20 -28.77 26.63
N ASN A 64 0.15 -30.10 26.64
CA ASN A 64 0.03 -30.89 25.40
C ASN A 64 -1.29 -30.60 24.66
N HIS A 65 -2.41 -30.48 25.37
CA HIS A 65 -3.69 -30.11 24.77
C HIS A 65 -3.68 -28.69 24.18
N SER A 66 -3.03 -27.74 24.87
CA SER A 66 -2.88 -26.37 24.39
C SER A 66 -2.03 -26.29 23.12
N ILE A 67 -0.94 -27.06 23.04
CA ILE A 67 -0.09 -27.15 21.85
C ILE A 67 -0.87 -27.75 20.67
N LEU A 68 -1.62 -28.82 20.89
CA LEU A 68 -2.41 -29.45 19.83
C LEU A 68 -3.53 -28.53 19.31
N PHE A 69 -4.21 -27.82 20.22
CA PHE A 69 -5.21 -26.82 19.85
C PHE A 69 -4.60 -25.67 19.06
N PHE A 70 -3.45 -25.15 19.50
CA PHE A 70 -2.72 -24.10 18.78
C PHE A 70 -2.29 -24.57 17.39
N PHE A 71 -1.78 -25.79 17.27
CA PHE A 71 -1.43 -26.39 15.98
C PHE A 71 -2.65 -26.48 15.06
N ALA A 72 -3.80 -26.93 15.56
CA ALA A 72 -5.04 -26.96 14.80
C ALA A 72 -5.47 -25.57 14.31
N LEU A 73 -5.33 -24.52 15.13
CA LEU A 73 -5.59 -23.13 14.72
C LEU A 73 -4.63 -22.66 13.63
N VAL A 74 -3.33 -22.99 13.73
CA VAL A 74 -2.34 -22.66 12.70
C VAL A 74 -2.67 -23.34 11.37
N VAL A 75 -3.02 -24.62 11.40
CA VAL A 75 -3.44 -25.37 10.20
C VAL A 75 -4.71 -24.75 9.60
N ALA A 76 -5.72 -24.45 10.43
CA ALA A 76 -6.95 -23.79 9.98
C ALA A 76 -6.68 -22.41 9.35
N LEU A 77 -5.79 -21.62 9.96
CA LEU A 77 -5.37 -20.32 9.42
C LEU A 77 -4.65 -20.47 8.07
N ALA A 78 -3.76 -21.46 7.95
CA ALA A 78 -3.04 -21.74 6.71
C ALA A 78 -4.00 -22.15 5.58
N VAL A 79 -4.91 -23.08 5.85
CA VAL A 79 -5.94 -23.52 4.88
C VAL A 79 -6.84 -22.36 4.48
N GLY A 80 -7.37 -21.60 5.44
CA GLY A 80 -8.21 -20.44 5.14
C GLY A 80 -7.47 -19.37 4.33
N THR A 81 -6.19 -19.16 4.60
CA THR A 81 -5.36 -18.18 3.88
C THR A 81 -5.10 -18.65 2.45
N PHE A 82 -4.78 -19.93 2.27
CA PHE A 82 -4.63 -20.55 0.96
C PHE A 82 -5.92 -20.45 0.14
N THR A 83 -7.06 -20.89 0.70
CA THR A 83 -8.36 -20.85 0.03
C THR A 83 -8.71 -19.42 -0.39
N ARG A 84 -8.55 -18.44 0.51
CA ARG A 84 -8.77 -17.03 0.18
C ARG A 84 -7.85 -16.58 -0.95
N PHE A 85 -6.54 -16.82 -0.83
CA PHE A 85 -5.56 -16.37 -1.82
C PHE A 85 -5.85 -16.97 -3.21
N TYR A 86 -6.10 -18.29 -3.27
CA TYR A 86 -6.43 -18.98 -4.50
C TYR A 86 -7.71 -18.43 -5.14
N LEU A 87 -8.80 -18.33 -4.37
CA LEU A 87 -10.09 -17.87 -4.90
C LEU A 87 -10.03 -16.43 -5.42
N VAL A 88 -9.38 -15.52 -4.68
CA VAL A 88 -9.25 -14.11 -5.10
C VAL A 88 -8.36 -14.00 -6.34
N SER A 89 -7.20 -14.67 -6.35
CA SER A 89 -6.29 -14.66 -7.51
C SER A 89 -6.96 -15.24 -8.75
N TRP A 90 -7.67 -16.36 -8.61
CA TRP A 90 -8.42 -16.98 -9.70
C TRP A 90 -9.48 -16.02 -10.27
N VAL A 91 -10.24 -15.33 -9.42
CA VAL A 91 -11.24 -14.35 -9.88
C VAL A 91 -10.58 -13.19 -10.61
N GLY A 92 -9.43 -12.70 -10.13
CA GLY A 92 -8.68 -11.64 -10.79
C GLY A 92 -8.20 -12.04 -12.19
N GLU A 93 -7.62 -13.24 -12.32
CA GLU A 93 -7.17 -13.78 -13.61
C GLU A 93 -8.34 -13.95 -14.58
N ARG A 94 -9.44 -14.55 -14.12
CA ARG A 94 -10.60 -14.79 -14.98
C ARG A 94 -11.27 -13.50 -15.44
N PHE A 95 -11.38 -12.52 -14.54
CA PHE A 95 -11.89 -11.18 -14.85
C PHE A 95 -11.10 -10.53 -15.98
N VAL A 96 -9.77 -10.61 -15.94
CA VAL A 96 -8.91 -10.04 -16.98
C VAL A 96 -8.94 -10.85 -18.26
N ALA A 97 -9.00 -12.17 -18.19
CA ALA A 97 -9.20 -13.02 -19.37
C ALA A 97 -10.47 -12.65 -20.14
N ASP A 98 -11.59 -12.45 -19.43
CA ASP A 98 -12.87 -12.06 -20.04
C ASP A 98 -12.81 -10.66 -20.68
N ILE A 99 -12.13 -9.71 -20.04
CA ILE A 99 -11.89 -8.38 -20.62
C ILE A 99 -11.03 -8.49 -21.88
N ARG A 100 -9.89 -9.18 -21.81
CA ARG A 100 -8.96 -9.34 -22.94
C ARG A 100 -9.67 -9.98 -24.13
N MET A 101 -10.45 -11.03 -23.89
CA MET A 101 -11.21 -11.71 -24.94
C MET A 101 -12.26 -10.79 -25.58
N ARG A 102 -13.03 -10.06 -24.77
CA ARG A 102 -14.07 -9.15 -25.29
C ARG A 102 -13.48 -7.98 -26.06
N VAL A 103 -12.40 -7.38 -25.56
CA VAL A 103 -11.70 -6.27 -26.23
C VAL A 103 -11.07 -6.77 -27.52
N PHE A 104 -10.38 -7.91 -27.51
CA PHE A 104 -9.76 -8.47 -28.70
C PHE A 104 -10.79 -8.78 -29.79
N ASN A 105 -11.90 -9.45 -29.46
CA ASN A 105 -12.97 -9.76 -30.41
C ASN A 105 -13.56 -8.49 -31.03
N HIS A 106 -13.71 -7.42 -30.26
CA HIS A 106 -14.19 -6.15 -30.80
C HIS A 106 -13.14 -5.46 -31.69
N LEU A 107 -11.86 -5.49 -31.30
CA LEU A 107 -10.78 -4.86 -32.06
C LEU A 107 -10.66 -5.40 -33.48
N ILE A 108 -10.80 -6.73 -33.66
CA ILE A 108 -10.68 -7.36 -34.98
C ILE A 108 -11.86 -7.07 -35.92
N GLU A 109 -12.97 -6.53 -35.39
CA GLU A 109 -14.15 -6.12 -36.16
C GLU A 109 -14.13 -4.63 -36.53
N LEU A 110 -13.17 -3.85 -36.00
CA LEU A 110 -13.11 -2.41 -36.25
C LEU A 110 -12.64 -2.08 -37.67
N HIS A 111 -13.17 -0.98 -38.19
CA HIS A 111 -12.77 -0.44 -39.49
C HIS A 111 -11.26 -0.13 -39.52
N PRO A 112 -10.52 -0.43 -40.61
CA PRO A 112 -9.08 -0.19 -40.72
C PRO A 112 -8.63 1.23 -40.35
N GLY A 113 -9.43 2.26 -40.65
CA GLY A 113 -9.15 3.66 -40.27
C GLY A 113 -8.98 3.90 -38.76
N PHE A 114 -9.47 3.02 -37.89
CA PHE A 114 -9.16 3.06 -36.45
C PHE A 114 -7.66 2.84 -36.19
N PHE A 115 -7.02 1.95 -36.95
CA PHE A 115 -5.61 1.59 -36.79
C PHE A 115 -4.66 2.61 -37.44
N GLU A 116 -5.16 3.51 -38.28
CA GLU A 116 -4.40 4.64 -38.81
C GLU A 116 -4.16 5.72 -37.74
N SER A 117 -5.12 5.89 -36.83
CA SER A 117 -5.06 6.87 -35.74
C SER A 117 -4.55 6.27 -34.41
N ASN A 118 -4.62 4.94 -34.26
CA ASN A 118 -4.21 4.24 -33.04
C ASN A 118 -3.13 3.20 -33.35
N ARG A 119 -1.92 3.41 -32.82
CA ARG A 119 -0.79 2.51 -33.08
C ARG A 119 -1.03 1.13 -32.47
N ALA A 120 -0.74 0.07 -33.23
CA ALA A 120 -0.88 -1.31 -32.76
C ALA A 120 -0.12 -1.58 -31.45
N SER A 121 1.07 -0.98 -31.28
CA SER A 121 1.86 -1.10 -30.05
C SER A 121 1.19 -0.46 -28.83
N GLU A 122 0.42 0.62 -29.01
CA GLU A 122 -0.36 1.24 -27.94
C GLU A 122 -1.54 0.34 -27.54
N ILE A 123 -2.25 -0.22 -28.52
CA ILE A 123 -3.36 -1.15 -28.29
C ILE A 123 -2.86 -2.40 -27.55
N GLN A 124 -1.73 -2.97 -27.98
CA GLN A 124 -1.08 -4.09 -27.31
C GLN A 124 -0.71 -3.75 -25.86
N SER A 125 -0.11 -2.57 -25.63
CA SER A 125 0.25 -2.11 -24.29
C SER A 125 -1.00 -2.00 -23.39
N ARG A 126 -2.08 -1.39 -23.87
CA ARG A 126 -3.34 -1.30 -23.11
C ARG A 126 -3.95 -2.67 -22.83
N LEU A 127 -3.96 -3.57 -23.82
CA LEU A 127 -4.50 -4.93 -23.68
C LEU A 127 -3.68 -5.78 -22.70
N THR A 128 -2.40 -5.49 -22.51
CA THR A 128 -1.49 -6.27 -21.64
C THR A 128 -1.22 -5.57 -20.30
N ALA A 129 -0.61 -4.39 -20.30
CA ALA A 129 -0.20 -3.65 -19.11
C ALA A 129 -1.39 -3.11 -18.30
N ASP A 130 -2.32 -2.38 -18.94
CA ASP A 130 -3.44 -1.78 -18.21
C ASP A 130 -4.38 -2.84 -17.64
N THR A 131 -4.60 -3.93 -18.38
CA THR A 131 -5.40 -5.05 -17.88
C THR A 131 -4.71 -5.78 -16.72
N THR A 132 -3.38 -5.85 -16.68
CA THR A 132 -2.64 -6.40 -15.54
C THR A 132 -2.80 -5.53 -14.29
N LEU A 133 -2.87 -4.21 -14.44
CA LEU A 133 -3.21 -3.32 -13.32
C LEU A 133 -4.62 -3.62 -12.79
N LEU A 134 -5.61 -3.81 -13.69
CA LEU A 134 -6.95 -4.22 -13.28
C LEU A 134 -6.95 -5.58 -12.56
N GLN A 135 -6.14 -6.54 -13.03
CA GLN A 135 -5.93 -7.83 -12.36
C GLN A 135 -5.48 -7.64 -10.92
N SER A 136 -4.48 -6.78 -10.70
CA SER A 136 -3.93 -6.53 -9.35
C SER A 136 -4.96 -5.91 -8.42
N VAL A 137 -5.85 -5.07 -8.95
CA VAL A 137 -6.90 -4.40 -8.17
C VAL A 137 -7.95 -5.41 -7.70
N ILE A 138 -8.46 -6.23 -8.62
CA ILE A 138 -9.51 -7.22 -8.35
C ILE A 138 -8.95 -8.45 -7.61
N GLY A 139 -7.80 -8.94 -8.04
CA GLY A 139 -7.17 -10.18 -7.58
C GLY A 139 -6.36 -10.07 -6.29
N SER A 140 -6.08 -8.87 -5.78
CA SER A 140 -5.34 -8.74 -4.51
C SER A 140 -5.67 -7.49 -3.72
N SER A 141 -5.62 -6.30 -4.33
CA SER A 141 -5.69 -5.02 -3.62
C SER A 141 -7.00 -4.85 -2.87
N LEU A 142 -8.13 -5.20 -3.51
CA LEU A 142 -9.44 -5.15 -2.86
C LEU A 142 -9.54 -6.13 -1.68
N SER A 143 -9.03 -7.35 -1.83
CA SER A 143 -9.02 -8.35 -0.74
C SER A 143 -8.15 -7.89 0.43
N LEU A 144 -6.99 -7.30 0.15
CA LEU A 144 -6.11 -6.74 1.17
C LEU A 144 -6.77 -5.56 1.90
N ALA A 145 -7.43 -4.67 1.16
CA ALA A 145 -8.16 -3.55 1.75
C ALA A 145 -9.30 -4.02 2.65
N LEU A 146 -10.09 -5.00 2.20
CA LEU A 146 -11.16 -5.60 3.01
C LEU A 146 -10.62 -6.28 4.26
N ARG A 147 -9.55 -7.08 4.13
CA ARG A 147 -8.88 -7.71 5.27
C ARG A 147 -8.43 -6.66 6.28
N ASN A 148 -7.73 -5.62 5.84
CA ASN A 148 -7.22 -4.57 6.72
C ASN A 148 -8.36 -3.80 7.38
N GLY A 149 -9.45 -3.53 6.67
CA GLY A 149 -10.65 -2.91 7.24
C GLY A 149 -11.30 -3.78 8.31
N ILE A 150 -11.46 -5.08 8.05
CA ILE A 150 -12.02 -6.04 9.02
C ILE A 150 -11.11 -6.19 10.24
N MET A 151 -9.79 -6.31 10.04
CA MET A 151 -8.83 -6.37 11.13
C MET A 151 -8.82 -5.09 11.97
N LEU A 152 -8.95 -3.91 11.34
CA LEU A 152 -9.02 -2.64 12.04
C LEU A 152 -10.28 -2.55 12.90
N VAL A 153 -11.45 -2.78 12.31
CA VAL A 153 -12.73 -2.71 13.02
C VAL A 153 -12.81 -3.79 14.09
N GLY A 154 -12.52 -5.05 13.74
CA GLY A 154 -12.55 -6.17 14.66
C GLY A 154 -11.53 -6.03 15.80
N GLY A 155 -10.34 -5.52 15.50
CA GLY A 155 -9.31 -5.24 16.50
C GLY A 155 -9.73 -4.15 17.48
N ILE A 156 -10.28 -3.03 17.00
CA ILE A 156 -10.80 -1.95 17.85
C ILE A 156 -11.92 -2.47 18.76
N VAL A 157 -12.90 -3.19 18.20
CA VAL A 157 -14.02 -3.77 18.96
C VAL A 157 -13.50 -4.70 20.06
N LEU A 158 -12.55 -5.58 19.72
CA LEU A 158 -11.97 -6.54 20.67
C LEU A 158 -11.16 -5.84 21.77
N LEU A 159 -10.43 -4.78 21.46
CA LEU A 159 -9.74 -3.95 22.46
C LEU A 159 -10.73 -3.30 23.42
N PHE A 160 -11.81 -2.69 22.90
CA PHE A 160 -12.85 -2.09 23.73
C PHE A 160 -13.52 -3.10 24.66
N ILE A 161 -13.83 -4.31 24.16
CA ILE A 161 -14.38 -5.40 25.00
C ILE A 161 -13.38 -5.82 26.08
N THR A 162 -12.08 -5.80 25.77
CA THR A 162 -11.01 -6.26 26.68
C THR A 162 -10.75 -5.28 27.82
N ASN A 163 -10.54 -4.01 27.49
CA ASN A 163 -10.33 -2.95 28.48
C ASN A 163 -10.69 -1.58 27.86
N PRO A 164 -11.88 -1.04 28.15
CA PRO A 164 -12.32 0.25 27.61
C PRO A 164 -11.40 1.41 28.01
N LYS A 165 -10.81 1.38 29.22
CA LYS A 165 -9.96 2.46 29.74
C LYS A 165 -8.65 2.54 28.96
N LEU A 166 -7.93 1.42 28.84
CA LEU A 166 -6.69 1.36 28.05
C LEU A 166 -6.94 1.65 26.57
N THR A 167 -8.04 1.12 26.03
CA THR A 167 -8.41 1.37 24.63
C THR A 167 -8.70 2.85 24.37
N GLY A 168 -9.39 3.54 25.29
CA GLY A 168 -9.61 4.98 25.20
C GLY A 168 -8.30 5.77 25.11
N ILE A 169 -7.30 5.41 25.92
CA ILE A 169 -5.96 6.03 25.87
C ILE A 169 -5.31 5.79 24.50
N VAL A 170 -5.32 4.55 23.99
CA VAL A 170 -4.78 4.22 22.66
C VAL A 170 -5.48 5.00 21.56
N VAL A 171 -6.81 5.08 21.60
CA VAL A 171 -7.63 5.77 20.58
C VAL A 171 -7.35 7.27 20.56
N VAL A 172 -7.05 7.89 21.71
CA VAL A 172 -6.65 9.30 21.78
C VAL A 172 -5.18 9.51 21.37
N ALA A 173 -4.28 8.61 21.78
CA ALA A 173 -2.86 8.67 21.44
C ALA A 173 -2.62 8.46 19.93
N LEU A 174 -3.46 7.66 19.26
CA LEU A 174 -3.28 7.32 17.85
C LEU A 174 -3.37 8.57 16.93
N PRO A 175 -4.41 9.42 16.96
CA PRO A 175 -4.42 10.70 16.24
C PRO A 175 -3.23 11.59 16.56
N LEU A 176 -2.78 11.61 17.82
CA LEU A 176 -1.63 12.40 18.26
C LEU A 176 -0.35 11.96 17.54
N VAL A 177 -0.16 10.64 17.34
CA VAL A 177 0.98 10.08 16.59
C VAL A 177 0.81 10.23 15.08
N VAL A 178 -0.40 9.99 14.56
CA VAL A 178 -0.68 10.00 13.11
C VAL A 178 -0.66 11.43 12.53
N ALA A 179 -1.13 12.43 13.27
CA ALA A 179 -1.21 13.80 12.76
C ALA A 179 0.17 14.37 12.36
N PRO A 180 1.24 14.29 13.18
CA PRO A 180 2.60 14.67 12.77
C PRO A 180 3.08 13.88 11.55
N ILE A 181 2.82 12.57 11.46
CA ILE A 181 3.20 11.76 10.29
C ILE A 181 2.58 12.33 9.02
N LEU A 182 1.30 12.70 9.06
CA LEU A 182 0.62 13.30 7.90
C LEU A 182 1.15 14.71 7.57
N LEU A 183 1.36 15.55 8.58
CA LEU A 183 1.81 16.94 8.41
C LEU A 183 3.25 17.02 7.89
N PHE A 184 4.19 16.37 8.59
CA PHE A 184 5.59 16.32 8.17
C PHE A 184 5.76 15.47 6.90
N GLY A 185 5.02 14.36 6.76
CA GLY A 185 5.06 13.52 5.56
C GLY A 185 4.71 14.28 4.28
N ARG A 186 3.71 15.18 4.33
CA ARG A 186 3.39 16.07 3.19
C ARG A 186 4.54 17.01 2.85
N ARG A 187 5.18 17.62 3.86
CA ARG A 187 6.36 18.49 3.66
C ARG A 187 7.56 17.73 3.11
N VAL A 188 7.87 16.56 3.67
CA VAL A 188 8.94 15.68 3.18
C VAL A 188 8.69 15.29 1.73
N ARG A 189 7.45 14.95 1.37
CA ARG A 189 7.09 14.63 -0.03
C ARG A 189 7.30 15.82 -0.97
N SER A 190 6.91 17.03 -0.57
CA SER A 190 7.13 18.25 -1.36
C SER A 190 8.63 18.54 -1.53
N LEU A 191 9.40 18.52 -0.45
CA LEU A 191 10.85 18.73 -0.49
C LEU A 191 11.58 17.63 -1.26
N SER A 192 11.07 16.40 -1.27
CA SER A 192 11.64 15.33 -2.08
C SER A 192 11.45 15.57 -3.57
N ARG A 193 10.31 16.14 -4.00
CA ARG A 193 10.11 16.56 -5.39
C ARG A 193 11.05 17.70 -5.75
N GLN A 194 11.08 18.76 -4.94
CA GLN A 194 12.00 19.89 -5.15
C GLN A 194 13.47 19.43 -5.21
N SER A 195 13.87 18.49 -4.35
CA SER A 195 15.22 17.92 -4.38
C SER A 195 15.49 17.14 -5.67
N GLN A 196 14.51 16.42 -6.21
CA GLN A 196 14.65 15.74 -7.50
C GLN A 196 14.77 16.75 -8.65
N ASP A 197 13.94 17.80 -8.63
CA ASP A 197 14.00 18.88 -9.64
C ASP A 197 15.38 19.57 -9.62
N ARG A 198 15.91 19.89 -8.44
CA ARG A 198 17.26 20.47 -8.31
C ARG A 198 18.38 19.54 -8.78
N ILE A 199 18.24 18.23 -8.57
CA ILE A 199 19.20 17.26 -9.09
C ILE A 199 19.08 17.13 -10.61
N ALA A 200 17.88 17.27 -11.18
CA ALA A 200 17.69 17.35 -12.62
C ALA A 200 18.37 18.60 -13.21
N ASP A 201 18.26 19.76 -12.56
CA ASP A 201 18.97 20.99 -12.95
C ASP A 201 20.49 20.77 -13.00
N VAL A 202 21.07 20.08 -12.01
CA VAL A 202 22.49 19.70 -12.00
C VAL A 202 22.83 18.84 -13.22
N GLY A 203 22.00 17.82 -13.50
CA GLY A 203 22.20 16.93 -14.65
C GLY A 203 22.09 17.68 -15.99
N SER A 204 21.12 18.57 -16.13
CA SER A 204 20.93 19.42 -17.30
C SER A 204 22.13 20.35 -17.52
N TYR A 205 22.62 20.99 -16.45
CA TYR A 205 23.81 21.87 -16.52
C TYR A 205 25.03 21.11 -17.01
N VAL A 206 25.27 19.91 -16.49
CA VAL A 206 26.37 19.04 -16.93
C VAL A 206 26.20 18.64 -18.39
N GLY A 207 24.99 18.23 -18.79
CA GLY A 207 24.68 17.84 -20.16
C GLY A 207 24.92 18.97 -21.17
N GLU A 208 24.49 20.19 -20.85
CA GLU A 208 24.70 21.38 -21.68
C GLU A 208 26.18 21.76 -21.75
N THR A 209 26.86 21.85 -20.60
CA THR A 209 28.26 22.27 -20.51
C THR A 209 29.19 21.30 -21.24
N LEU A 210 29.00 19.99 -21.03
CA LEU A 210 29.80 18.96 -21.70
C LEU A 210 29.44 18.84 -23.18
N GLY A 211 28.16 18.97 -23.53
CA GLY A 211 27.70 19.00 -24.92
C GLY A 211 28.30 20.17 -25.71
N GLN A 212 28.54 21.31 -25.04
CA GLN A 212 29.13 22.52 -25.62
C GLN A 212 30.54 22.82 -25.12
N ILE A 213 31.32 21.79 -24.76
CA ILE A 213 32.63 21.97 -24.12
C ILE A 213 33.62 22.78 -24.98
N LYS A 214 33.53 22.67 -26.31
CA LYS A 214 34.34 23.45 -27.24
C LYS A 214 34.05 24.95 -27.12
N THR A 215 32.78 25.32 -26.95
CA THR A 215 32.35 26.70 -26.75
C THR A 215 32.87 27.23 -25.42
N VAL A 216 32.71 26.47 -24.34
CA VAL A 216 33.22 26.84 -23.00
C VAL A 216 34.72 27.10 -23.03
N GLN A 217 35.50 26.23 -23.69
CA GLN A 217 36.95 26.37 -23.79
C GLN A 217 37.39 27.50 -24.74
N ALA A 218 36.69 27.70 -25.86
CA ALA A 218 36.99 28.75 -26.82
C ALA A 218 36.84 30.16 -26.20
N TYR A 219 35.88 30.34 -25.29
CA TYR A 219 35.65 31.60 -24.58
C TYR A 219 36.34 31.67 -23.20
N ASN A 220 37.14 30.67 -22.81
CA ASN A 220 37.79 30.58 -21.49
C ASN A 220 36.81 30.72 -20.29
N HIS A 221 35.60 30.17 -20.41
CA HIS A 221 34.53 30.28 -19.41
C HIS A 221 34.64 29.27 -18.26
N GLN A 222 35.68 28.43 -18.20
CA GLN A 222 35.77 27.32 -17.23
C GLN A 222 35.66 27.77 -15.76
N ALA A 223 36.22 28.94 -15.41
CA ALA A 223 36.13 29.49 -14.06
C ALA A 223 34.70 29.95 -13.72
N GLN A 224 34.00 30.57 -14.68
CA GLN A 224 32.61 31.01 -14.50
C GLN A 224 31.67 29.80 -14.40
N ASP A 225 31.85 28.80 -15.26
CA ASP A 225 31.08 27.56 -15.21
C ASP A 225 31.31 26.79 -13.91
N ARG A 226 32.54 26.79 -13.37
CA ARG A 226 32.83 26.18 -12.06
C ARG A 226 32.05 26.86 -10.92
N LEU A 227 32.04 28.20 -10.90
CA LEU A 227 31.29 28.95 -9.88
C LEU A 227 29.78 28.69 -10.00
N ARG A 228 29.25 28.77 -11.22
CA ARG A 228 27.83 28.57 -11.49
C ARG A 228 27.38 27.14 -11.20
N PHE A 229 28.18 26.15 -11.57
CA PHE A 229 27.95 24.76 -11.19
C PHE A 229 27.97 24.57 -9.68
N GLY A 230 28.92 25.21 -8.98
CA GLY A 230 28.98 25.22 -7.51
C GLY A 230 27.68 25.73 -6.88
N HIS A 231 27.13 26.83 -7.38
CA HIS A 231 25.82 27.35 -6.91
C HIS A 231 24.66 26.38 -7.17
N THR A 232 24.64 25.71 -8.33
CA THR A 232 23.61 24.71 -8.65
C THR A 232 23.67 23.51 -7.71
N VAL A 233 24.88 23.01 -7.42
CA VAL A 233 25.10 21.90 -6.48
C VAL A 233 24.72 22.31 -5.06
N GLU A 234 25.12 23.49 -4.61
CA GLU A 234 24.78 23.98 -3.26
C GLU A 234 23.27 24.18 -3.08
N GLY A 235 22.57 24.67 -4.12
CA GLY A 235 21.11 24.77 -4.09
C GLY A 235 20.41 23.41 -4.00
N ALA A 236 20.95 22.37 -4.64
CA ALA A 236 20.47 21.00 -4.50
C ALA A 236 20.74 20.45 -3.08
N PHE A 237 21.93 20.70 -2.54
CA PHE A 237 22.29 20.33 -1.18
C PHE A 237 21.40 20.99 -0.12
N ASP A 238 21.14 22.30 -0.22
CA ASP A 238 20.27 23.02 0.71
C ASP A 238 18.85 22.47 0.74
N THR A 239 18.31 22.12 -0.44
CA THR A 239 16.98 21.52 -0.56
C THR A 239 16.97 20.12 0.07
N ALA A 240 18.02 19.32 -0.17
CA ALA A 240 18.20 18.01 0.45
C ALA A 240 18.35 18.11 1.97
N ARG A 241 19.11 19.10 2.48
CA ARG A 241 19.29 19.38 3.91
C ARG A 241 17.96 19.70 4.59
N LYS A 242 17.13 20.56 4.00
CA LYS A 242 15.77 20.86 4.50
C LYS A 242 14.90 19.60 4.56
N ARG A 243 14.96 18.74 3.53
CA ARG A 243 14.25 17.45 3.52
C ARG A 243 14.72 16.53 4.64
N ILE A 244 16.03 16.41 4.84
CA ILE A 244 16.64 15.59 5.89
C ILE A 244 16.21 16.08 7.27
N ALA A 245 16.27 17.40 7.51
CA ALA A 245 15.85 17.99 8.78
C ALA A 245 14.37 17.72 9.08
N GLN A 246 13.47 17.84 8.09
CA GLN A 246 12.05 17.51 8.25
C GLN A 246 11.83 16.02 8.58
N ARG A 247 12.60 15.12 7.95
CA ARG A 247 12.53 13.69 8.24
C ARG A 247 13.06 13.36 9.63
N ALA A 248 14.16 13.99 10.05
CA ALA A 248 14.74 13.83 11.38
C ALA A 248 13.73 14.25 12.46
N TRP A 249 13.16 15.46 12.32
CA TRP A 249 12.10 15.94 13.22
C TRP A 249 10.90 15.01 13.28
N LEU A 250 10.43 14.51 12.13
CA LEU A 250 9.33 13.55 12.10
C LEU A 250 9.66 12.29 12.91
N ILE A 251 10.84 11.71 12.72
CA ILE A 251 11.25 10.49 13.45
C ILE A 251 11.30 10.78 14.96
N THR A 252 11.93 11.88 15.37
CA THR A 252 12.02 12.27 16.78
C THR A 252 10.65 12.46 17.42
N VAL A 253 9.76 13.21 16.76
CA VAL A 253 8.39 13.45 17.27
C VAL A 253 7.62 12.14 17.40
N VAL A 254 7.70 11.26 16.40
CA VAL A 254 7.01 9.95 16.46
C VAL A 254 7.55 9.09 17.60
N ILE A 255 8.87 9.01 17.78
CA ILE A 255 9.46 8.23 18.88
C ILE A 255 8.99 8.77 20.23
N VAL A 256 9.06 10.10 20.45
CA VAL A 256 8.64 10.73 21.70
C VAL A 256 7.16 10.49 21.97
N LEU A 257 6.30 10.62 20.97
CA LEU A 257 4.86 10.42 21.14
C LEU A 257 4.50 8.95 21.39
N VAL A 258 5.14 8.01 20.70
CA VAL A 258 4.89 6.58 20.90
C VAL A 258 5.39 6.13 22.26
N LEU A 259 6.63 6.45 22.63
CA LEU A 259 7.18 6.07 23.94
C LEU A 259 6.49 6.80 25.09
N GLY A 260 6.12 8.07 24.89
CA GLY A 260 5.32 8.83 25.86
C GLY A 260 3.93 8.22 26.06
N ALA A 261 3.25 7.79 24.99
CA ALA A 261 1.96 7.11 25.09
C ALA A 261 2.08 5.79 25.86
N VAL A 262 3.13 5.00 25.63
CA VAL A 262 3.41 3.78 26.42
C VAL A 262 3.68 4.13 27.88
N GLY A 263 4.47 5.17 28.16
CA GLY A 263 4.75 5.62 29.53
C GLY A 263 3.52 6.10 30.30
N VAL A 264 2.49 6.60 29.61
CA VAL A 264 1.19 6.95 30.23
C VAL A 264 0.29 5.72 30.46
N MET A 265 0.52 4.63 29.73
CA MET A 265 -0.25 3.39 29.86
C MET A 265 0.26 2.47 30.98
N LEU A 266 1.55 2.52 31.29
CA LEU A 266 2.18 1.82 32.42
C LEU A 266 1.87 2.52 33.75
#